data_AF-A0A5P8N4T7-F1
#
_entry.id   AF-A0A5P8N4T7-F1
#
_cell.length_a   1.000
_cell.length_b   1.000
_cell.length_c   1.000
_cell.angle_alpha   90.00
_cell.angle_beta   90.00
_cell.angle_gamma   90.00
#
_symmetry.space_group_name_H-M   'P 1'
#
loop_
_entity.id
_entity.type
_entity.pdbx_description
1 polymer ?
#
loop_
_entity_poly.entity_id
_entity_poly.type
_entity_poly.pdbx_seq_one_letter_code
_entity_poly.pdbx_strand_id
1 'polypeptide(L)'
;FFSITGFLVSRWISSGHFPLSNLYESLIFLSWALYILHTIPKIQNSKNDLSAITTPSTILTQGFATSGLLTEMHQSTILVPALQSQWLMMHVSMMLLSYATLLCGSLLSAALLIIRFRKNFDFFSKKKKKKLLKTFLFSEIEYFYGKRSTLKNTSFLSFPNYYKYQLTERLDSWSYRVISLGFTLLTIGILCGAVWANEAWGSYWNWDPKETWAFITWTIF
;
A
#
# COMPACT_ATOMS: atom_id res chain seq x y z
N PHE A 1 -15.76 -10.60 5.58
CA PHE A 1 -15.16 -10.58 6.93
C PHE A 1 -15.54 -11.82 7.73
N PHE A 2 -16.79 -11.93 8.18
CA PHE A 2 -17.25 -13.01 9.05
C PHE A 2 -16.99 -14.43 8.51
N SER A 3 -17.10 -14.61 7.19
CA SER A 3 -16.76 -15.88 6.54
C SER A 3 -15.27 -16.21 6.63
N ILE A 4 -14.39 -15.24 6.35
CA ILE A 4 -12.93 -15.41 6.36
C ILE A 4 -12.42 -15.59 7.79
N THR A 5 -12.93 -14.80 8.75
CA THR A 5 -12.61 -14.97 10.17
C THR A 5 -13.08 -16.31 10.68
N GLY A 6 -14.30 -16.74 10.31
CA GLY A 6 -14.83 -18.05 10.68
C GLY A 6 -13.99 -19.19 10.09
N PHE A 7 -13.51 -19.05 8.85
CA PHE A 7 -12.65 -20.02 8.21
C PHE A 7 -11.29 -20.16 8.91
N LEU A 8 -10.64 -19.03 9.23
CA LEU A 8 -9.38 -19.01 9.99
C LEU A 8 -9.52 -19.62 11.38
N VAL A 9 -10.60 -19.28 12.10
CA VAL A 9 -10.87 -19.82 13.44
C VAL A 9 -11.17 -21.31 13.39
N SER A 10 -11.99 -21.76 12.43
CA SER A 10 -12.28 -23.18 12.23
C SER A 10 -10.99 -23.97 11.94
N ARG A 11 -10.11 -23.42 11.09
CA ARG A 11 -8.81 -24.02 10.79
C ARG A 11 -7.93 -24.12 12.02
N TRP A 12 -7.76 -23.02 12.78
CA TRP A 12 -7.00 -23.01 14.03
C TRP A 12 -7.47 -24.13 14.97
N ILE A 13 -8.78 -24.22 15.20
CA ILE A 13 -9.34 -25.25 16.08
C ILE A 13 -9.03 -26.66 15.56
N SER A 14 -9.09 -26.89 14.24
CA SER A 14 -8.83 -28.20 13.64
C SER A 14 -7.35 -28.61 13.58
N SER A 15 -6.43 -27.65 13.42
CA SER A 15 -4.99 -27.92 13.26
C SER A 15 -4.23 -27.91 14.58
N GLY A 16 -4.81 -27.33 15.66
CA GLY A 16 -4.16 -27.20 16.96
C GLY A 16 -2.97 -26.23 16.99
N HIS A 17 -2.64 -25.62 15.85
CA HIS A 17 -1.59 -24.61 15.69
C HIS A 17 -2.13 -23.41 14.90
N PHE A 18 -1.49 -22.26 15.02
CA PHE A 18 -1.90 -21.06 14.28
C PHE A 18 -1.76 -21.31 12.76
N PRO A 19 -2.75 -20.92 11.93
CA PRO A 19 -2.78 -21.22 10.49
C PRO A 19 -1.84 -20.28 9.71
N LEU A 20 -0.54 -20.54 9.81
CA LEU A 20 0.52 -19.86 9.05
C LEU A 20 1.55 -20.84 8.47
N SER A 21 1.31 -22.15 8.60
CA SER A 21 2.33 -23.17 8.28
C SER A 21 2.53 -23.33 6.78
N ASN A 22 1.48 -23.10 5.99
CA ASN A 22 1.49 -23.27 4.55
C ASN A 22 1.35 -21.92 3.83
N LEU A 23 1.88 -21.83 2.61
CA LEU A 23 1.76 -20.65 1.76
C LEU A 23 0.28 -20.29 1.55
N TYR A 24 -0.59 -21.28 1.35
CA TYR A 24 -2.04 -21.07 1.25
C TYR A 24 -2.63 -20.41 2.51
N GLU A 25 -2.27 -20.90 3.70
CA GLU A 25 -2.75 -20.34 4.97
C GLU A 25 -2.22 -18.92 5.19
N SER A 26 -0.96 -18.67 4.84
CA SER A 26 -0.36 -17.34 4.91
C SER A 26 -1.05 -16.32 3.98
N LEU A 27 -1.51 -16.75 2.80
CA LEU A 27 -2.25 -15.89 1.87
C LEU A 27 -3.66 -15.54 2.37
N ILE A 28 -4.34 -16.48 3.03
CA ILE A 28 -5.64 -16.21 3.68
C ILE A 28 -5.45 -15.26 4.86
N PHE A 29 -4.39 -15.44 5.65
CA PHE A 29 -4.06 -14.50 6.72
C PHE A 29 -3.75 -13.11 6.18
N LEU A 30 -3.00 -13.02 5.08
CA LEU A 30 -2.72 -11.76 4.40
C LEU A 30 -3.99 -11.11 3.84
N SER A 31 -4.91 -11.87 3.24
CA SER A 31 -6.19 -11.33 2.74
C SER A 31 -7.07 -10.82 3.88
N TRP A 32 -7.07 -11.52 5.02
CA TRP A 32 -7.72 -11.08 6.24
C TRP A 32 -7.13 -9.77 6.79
N ALA A 33 -5.80 -9.65 6.83
CA ALA A 33 -5.10 -8.44 7.26
C ALA A 33 -5.41 -7.24 6.34
N LEU A 34 -5.36 -7.42 5.02
CA LEU A 34 -5.72 -6.38 4.05
C LEU A 34 -7.19 -5.95 4.19
N TYR A 35 -8.08 -6.88 4.49
CA TYR A 35 -9.49 -6.56 4.74
C TYR A 35 -9.70 -5.72 6.01
N ILE A 36 -8.95 -6.02 7.09
CA ILE A 36 -8.95 -5.20 8.31
C ILE A 36 -8.52 -3.78 7.96
N LEU A 37 -7.42 -3.63 7.23
CA LEU A 37 -6.91 -2.32 6.80
C LEU A 37 -7.92 -1.54 5.96
N HIS A 38 -8.65 -2.21 5.07
CA HIS A 38 -9.74 -1.59 4.30
C HIS A 38 -10.91 -1.13 5.17
N THR A 39 -11.20 -1.83 6.28
CA THR A 39 -12.34 -1.52 7.16
C THR A 39 -12.04 -0.41 8.17
N ILE A 40 -10.78 -0.23 8.60
CA ILE A 40 -10.37 0.79 9.59
C ILE A 40 -10.86 2.23 9.23
N PRO A 41 -10.67 2.74 8.01
CA PRO A 41 -11.11 4.09 7.62
C PRO A 41 -12.63 4.27 7.65
N LYS A 42 -13.38 3.17 7.46
CA LYS A 42 -14.85 3.14 7.51
C LYS A 42 -15.37 3.29 8.94
N ILE A 43 -14.64 2.76 9.92
CA ILE A 43 -14.96 2.90 11.35
C ILE A 43 -14.75 4.36 11.81
N GLN A 44 -13.77 5.06 11.24
CA GLN A 44 -13.43 6.43 11.62
C GLN A 44 -14.27 7.53 10.91
N ASN A 45 -15.41 7.16 10.28
CA ASN A 45 -16.36 8.07 9.59
C ASN A 45 -15.72 8.99 8.51
N SER A 46 -14.56 8.64 7.97
CA SER A 46 -13.96 9.38 6.87
C SER A 46 -14.68 9.07 5.55
N LYS A 47 -14.85 10.09 4.68
CA LYS A 47 -15.42 9.89 3.34
C LYS A 47 -14.69 8.72 2.64
N ASN A 48 -15.45 7.84 1.98
CA ASN A 48 -15.03 6.54 1.44
C ASN A 48 -13.90 6.57 0.36
N ASP A 49 -13.22 7.68 0.16
CA ASP A 49 -12.26 7.85 -0.94
C ASP A 49 -11.06 6.90 -0.85
N LEU A 50 -10.65 6.52 0.36
CA LEU A 50 -9.56 5.57 0.58
C LEU A 50 -9.95 4.12 0.27
N SER A 51 -11.24 3.78 0.46
CA SER A 51 -11.76 2.46 0.13
C SER A 51 -11.71 2.20 -1.38
N ALA A 52 -11.89 3.22 -2.22
CA ALA A 52 -11.82 3.08 -3.67
C ALA A 52 -10.44 2.62 -4.19
N ILE A 53 -9.36 2.99 -3.48
CA ILE A 53 -7.99 2.63 -3.86
C ILE A 53 -7.59 1.26 -3.30
N THR A 54 -8.08 0.91 -2.11
CA THR A 54 -7.71 -0.32 -1.42
C THR A 54 -8.60 -1.51 -1.79
N THR A 55 -9.80 -1.27 -2.32
CA THR A 55 -10.72 -2.32 -2.80
C THR A 55 -10.15 -3.23 -3.88
N PRO A 56 -9.51 -2.74 -4.98
CA PRO A 56 -8.96 -3.63 -6.00
C PRO A 56 -7.85 -4.53 -5.44
N SER A 57 -7.04 -4.01 -4.51
CA SER A 57 -5.99 -4.78 -3.86
C SER A 57 -6.58 -5.93 -3.04
N THR A 58 -7.56 -5.65 -2.18
CA THR A 58 -8.22 -6.70 -1.37
C THR A 58 -8.88 -7.77 -2.25
N ILE A 59 -9.57 -7.37 -3.31
CA ILE A 59 -10.21 -8.28 -4.27
C ILE A 59 -9.17 -9.14 -5.00
N LEU A 60 -8.04 -8.56 -5.43
CA LEU A 60 -6.98 -9.29 -6.10
C LEU A 60 -6.35 -10.34 -5.19
N THR A 61 -5.98 -9.98 -3.96
CA THR A 61 -5.43 -10.95 -2.99
C THR A 61 -6.43 -12.04 -2.62
N GLN A 62 -7.71 -11.70 -2.48
CA GLN A 62 -8.75 -12.69 -2.21
C GLN A 62 -8.97 -13.61 -3.42
N GLY A 63 -9.01 -13.05 -4.63
CA GLY A 63 -9.12 -13.81 -5.86
C GLY A 63 -7.94 -14.76 -6.07
N PHE A 64 -6.72 -14.32 -5.72
CA PHE A 64 -5.53 -15.15 -5.77
C PHE A 64 -5.57 -16.28 -4.72
N ALA A 65 -5.94 -15.97 -3.47
CA ALA A 65 -6.09 -16.97 -2.41
C ALA A 65 -7.18 -18.02 -2.74
N THR A 66 -8.24 -17.63 -3.44
CA THR A 66 -9.32 -18.54 -3.87
C THR A 66 -9.04 -19.20 -5.21
N SER A 67 -8.07 -18.70 -6.00
CA SER A 67 -7.72 -19.31 -7.28
C SER A 67 -7.17 -20.72 -7.06
N GLY A 68 -7.69 -21.69 -7.80
CA GLY A 68 -7.29 -23.10 -7.75
C GLY A 68 -5.85 -23.37 -8.22
N LEU A 69 -5.03 -22.33 -8.39
CA LEU A 69 -3.60 -22.43 -8.66
C LEU A 69 -2.82 -22.92 -7.42
N LEU A 70 -3.38 -22.73 -6.23
CA LEU A 70 -2.80 -23.15 -4.94
C LEU A 70 -3.26 -24.54 -4.45
N THR A 71 -4.11 -25.23 -5.21
CA THR A 71 -4.76 -26.48 -4.79
C THR A 71 -3.78 -27.67 -4.71
N GLU A 72 -2.65 -27.60 -5.41
CA GLU A 72 -1.57 -28.61 -5.37
C GLU A 72 -0.83 -28.65 -4.02
N MET A 73 -1.00 -27.66 -3.13
CA MET A 73 -0.34 -27.60 -1.81
C MET A 73 -1.27 -27.88 -0.63
N HIS A 74 -2.43 -28.52 -0.84
CA HIS A 74 -3.37 -28.85 0.24
C HIS A 74 -2.88 -29.94 1.21
N GLN A 75 -1.71 -30.53 0.96
CA GLN A 75 -1.10 -31.49 1.87
C GLN A 75 -0.45 -30.75 3.03
N SER A 76 -0.98 -30.94 4.24
CA SER A 76 -0.33 -30.59 5.50
C SER A 76 0.93 -31.43 5.64
N THR A 77 2.06 -30.95 5.11
CA THR A 77 3.35 -31.56 5.38
C THR A 77 3.67 -31.35 6.86
N ILE A 78 4.11 -32.44 7.49
CA ILE A 78 4.48 -32.48 8.90
C ILE A 78 5.52 -31.39 9.13
N LEU A 79 5.23 -30.44 10.02
CA LEU A 79 6.09 -29.30 10.26
C LEU A 79 7.46 -29.80 10.75
N VAL A 80 8.52 -29.33 10.11
CA VAL A 80 9.90 -29.50 10.59
C VAL A 80 9.98 -28.91 12.01
N PRO A 81 10.65 -29.57 12.98
CA PRO A 81 10.62 -29.19 14.41
C PRO A 81 10.96 -27.72 14.72
N ALA A 82 11.66 -27.01 13.83
CA ALA A 82 11.93 -25.57 13.96
C ALA A 82 10.67 -24.66 13.82
N LEU A 83 9.54 -25.18 13.33
CA LEU A 83 8.28 -24.44 13.17
C LEU A 83 7.34 -24.51 14.40
N GLN A 84 7.72 -25.22 15.45
CA GLN A 84 6.89 -25.38 16.65
C GLN A 84 7.10 -24.27 17.69
N SER A 85 8.10 -23.39 17.54
CA SER A 85 8.34 -22.36 18.54
C SER A 85 7.36 -21.19 18.43
N GLN A 86 6.95 -20.69 19.60
CA GLN A 86 6.00 -19.58 19.72
C GLN A 86 6.55 -18.29 19.09
N TRP A 87 7.88 -18.14 19.07
CA TRP A 87 8.59 -17.01 18.46
C TRP A 87 8.50 -17.00 16.94
N LEU A 88 8.53 -18.15 16.27
CA LEU A 88 8.34 -18.18 14.82
C LEU A 88 6.95 -17.68 14.44
N MET A 89 5.91 -18.11 15.17
CA MET A 89 4.54 -17.69 14.89
C MET A 89 4.37 -16.18 15.05
N MET A 90 4.96 -15.60 16.10
CA MET A 90 4.97 -14.15 16.29
C MET A 90 5.76 -13.43 15.19
N HIS A 91 6.92 -13.94 14.80
CA HIS A 91 7.72 -13.39 13.71
C HIS A 91 6.93 -13.37 12.39
N VAL A 92 6.43 -14.52 11.95
CA VAL A 92 5.75 -14.64 10.65
C VAL A 92 4.45 -13.84 10.60
N SER A 93 3.65 -13.88 11.67
CA SER A 93 2.41 -13.09 11.74
C SER A 93 2.69 -11.59 11.68
N MET A 94 3.70 -11.11 12.41
CA MET A 94 4.07 -9.70 12.41
C MET A 94 4.66 -9.24 11.07
N MET A 95 5.48 -10.09 10.44
CA MET A 95 6.01 -9.83 9.10
C MET A 95 4.89 -9.74 8.06
N LEU A 96 3.93 -10.68 8.05
CA LEU A 96 2.79 -10.65 7.13
C LEU A 96 1.89 -9.42 7.34
N LEU A 97 1.66 -9.04 8.60
CA LEU A 97 0.88 -7.83 8.93
C LEU A 97 1.62 -6.55 8.48
N SER A 98 2.95 -6.51 8.65
CA SER A 98 3.79 -5.42 8.17
C SER A 98 3.77 -5.30 6.64
N TYR A 99 3.81 -6.42 5.93
CA TYR A 99 3.72 -6.41 4.48
C TYR A 99 2.34 -5.98 3.98
N ALA A 100 1.25 -6.42 4.63
CA ALA A 100 -0.09 -5.98 4.28
C ALA A 100 -0.26 -4.45 4.45
N THR A 101 0.27 -3.89 5.54
CA THR A 101 0.23 -2.44 5.81
C THR A 101 1.11 -1.66 4.83
N LEU A 102 2.36 -2.08 4.59
CA LEU A 102 3.26 -1.42 3.63
C LEU A 102 2.74 -1.52 2.18
N LEU A 103 2.15 -2.64 1.79
CA LEU A 103 1.50 -2.81 0.49
C LEU A 103 0.33 -1.83 0.34
N CYS A 104 -0.53 -1.73 1.35
CA CYS A 104 -1.64 -0.77 1.35
C CYS A 104 -1.14 0.69 1.27
N GLY A 105 -0.12 1.03 2.07
CA GLY A 105 0.48 2.37 2.11
C GLY A 105 1.16 2.78 0.80
N SER A 106 1.91 1.85 0.18
CA SER A 106 2.57 2.07 -1.11
C SER A 106 1.58 2.21 -2.27
N LEU A 107 0.48 1.45 -2.29
CA LEU A 107 -0.60 1.62 -3.27
C LEU A 107 -1.27 3.00 -3.14
N LEU A 108 -1.48 3.47 -1.91
CA LEU A 108 -2.06 4.79 -1.67
C LEU A 108 -1.13 5.91 -2.17
N SER A 109 0.17 5.78 -1.94
CA SER A 109 1.20 6.70 -2.46
C SER A 109 1.30 6.65 -3.99
N ALA A 110 1.26 5.46 -4.59
CA ALA A 110 1.23 5.30 -6.04
C ALA A 110 -0.02 5.95 -6.67
N ALA A 111 -1.19 5.79 -6.04
CA ALA A 111 -2.41 6.44 -6.49
C ALA A 111 -2.30 7.98 -6.45
N LEU A 112 -1.69 8.54 -5.39
CA LEU A 112 -1.39 9.97 -5.29
C LEU A 112 -0.49 10.45 -6.44
N LEU A 113 0.57 9.70 -6.75
CA LEU A 113 1.46 10.01 -7.86
C LEU A 113 0.73 10.04 -9.20
N ILE A 114 -0.15 9.06 -9.45
CA ILE A 114 -0.96 9.01 -10.68
C ILE A 114 -1.89 10.23 -10.78
N ILE A 115 -2.56 10.61 -9.68
CA ILE A 115 -3.46 11.78 -9.63
C ILE A 115 -2.70 13.10 -9.88
N ARG A 116 -1.46 13.20 -9.38
CA ARG A 116 -0.58 14.37 -9.55
C ARG A 116 0.01 14.42 -10.96
N PHE A 117 0.47 13.29 -11.50
CA PHE A 117 1.07 13.19 -12.83
C PHE A 117 0.08 13.55 -13.94
N ARG A 118 -1.18 13.05 -13.84
CA ARG A 118 -2.26 13.40 -14.79
C ARG A 118 -2.48 14.91 -14.90
N LYS A 119 -2.41 15.65 -13.78
CA LYS A 119 -2.59 17.11 -13.78
C LYS A 119 -1.43 17.82 -14.46
N ASN A 120 -0.20 17.33 -14.28
CA ASN A 120 0.97 17.92 -14.93
C ASN A 120 0.87 17.77 -16.46
N PHE A 121 0.41 16.61 -16.93
CA PHE A 121 0.19 16.36 -18.36
C PHE A 121 -0.93 17.24 -18.95
N ASP A 122 -2.07 17.38 -18.26
CA ASP A 122 -3.15 18.28 -18.70
C ASP A 122 -2.72 19.74 -18.74
N PHE A 123 -1.93 20.19 -17.76
CA PHE A 123 -1.36 21.55 -17.75
C PHE A 123 -0.38 21.74 -18.90
N PHE A 124 0.52 20.79 -19.13
CA PHE A 124 1.48 20.84 -20.23
C PHE A 124 0.78 20.84 -21.59
N SER A 125 -0.25 19.99 -21.77
CA SER A 125 -1.08 19.94 -22.97
C SER A 125 -1.83 21.24 -23.21
N LYS A 126 -2.48 21.81 -22.18
CA LYS A 126 -3.14 23.13 -22.26
C LYS A 126 -2.14 24.26 -22.56
N LYS A 127 -0.95 24.23 -21.96
CA LYS A 127 0.11 25.22 -22.23
C LYS A 127 0.64 25.09 -23.66
N LYS A 128 0.80 23.87 -24.18
CA LYS A 128 1.21 23.60 -25.57
C LYS A 128 0.14 24.05 -26.56
N LYS A 129 -1.15 23.72 -26.33
CA LYS A 129 -2.28 24.23 -27.14
C LYS A 129 -2.39 25.76 -27.08
N LYS A 130 -2.26 26.38 -25.90
CA LYS A 130 -2.31 27.83 -25.75
C LYS A 130 -1.12 28.53 -26.41
N LYS A 131 0.09 27.93 -26.37
CA LYS A 131 1.26 28.42 -27.11
C LYS A 131 1.05 28.30 -28.62
N LEU A 132 0.54 27.17 -29.10
CA LEU A 132 0.31 26.88 -30.51
C LEU A 132 -0.79 27.80 -31.10
N LEU A 133 -1.88 27.99 -30.36
CA LEU A 133 -2.97 28.92 -30.69
C LEU A 133 -2.51 30.39 -30.60
N LYS A 134 -1.62 30.72 -29.65
CA LYS A 134 -1.01 32.06 -29.58
C LYS A 134 -0.11 32.33 -30.78
N THR A 135 0.70 31.38 -31.26
CA THR A 135 1.48 31.55 -32.51
C THR A 135 0.60 31.74 -33.74
N PHE A 136 -0.53 31.03 -33.82
CA PHE A 136 -1.47 31.19 -34.94
C PHE A 136 -2.19 32.54 -34.91
N LEU A 137 -2.61 33.02 -33.73
CA LEU A 137 -3.30 34.30 -33.59
C LEU A 137 -2.35 35.52 -33.59
N PHE A 138 -1.06 35.35 -33.26
CA PHE A 138 -0.11 36.47 -33.24
C PHE A 138 0.21 37.00 -34.64
N SER A 139 0.12 36.16 -35.68
CA SER A 139 0.28 36.61 -37.07
C SER A 139 -0.86 37.53 -37.55
N GLU A 140 -2.03 37.49 -36.90
CA GLU A 140 -3.21 38.26 -37.30
C GLU A 140 -3.44 39.50 -36.41
N ILE A 141 -2.95 39.46 -35.15
CA ILE A 141 -3.16 40.52 -34.16
C ILE A 141 -2.12 41.66 -34.26
N GLU A 142 -0.96 41.43 -34.87
CA GLU A 142 0.11 42.44 -34.95
C GLU A 142 -0.28 43.67 -35.80
N TYR A 143 -1.26 43.56 -36.71
CA TYR A 143 -1.80 44.73 -37.44
C TYR A 143 -2.79 45.57 -36.61
N PHE A 144 -3.34 45.03 -35.51
CA PHE A 144 -4.45 45.65 -34.75
C PHE A 144 -4.06 46.25 -33.39
N TYR A 145 -2.83 46.03 -32.90
CA TYR A 145 -2.45 46.36 -31.51
C TYR A 145 -1.80 47.73 -31.28
N GLY A 146 -1.81 48.62 -32.28
CA GLY A 146 -1.41 50.03 -32.10
C GLY A 146 -2.41 50.90 -31.31
N LYS A 147 -3.59 50.38 -30.92
CA LYS A 147 -4.75 51.23 -30.52
C LYS A 147 -5.43 50.90 -29.19
N ARG A 148 -4.87 50.08 -28.28
CA ARG A 148 -5.60 49.69 -27.04
C ARG A 148 -4.73 49.56 -25.79
N SER A 149 -3.96 50.60 -25.47
CA SER A 149 -3.11 50.71 -24.27
C SER A 149 -3.83 50.83 -22.92
N THR A 150 -5.13 50.52 -22.82
CA THR A 150 -5.90 50.77 -21.58
C THR A 150 -6.94 49.67 -21.32
N LEU A 151 -6.54 48.48 -20.89
CA LEU A 151 -7.47 47.62 -20.16
C LEU A 151 -6.76 46.68 -19.18
N LYS A 152 -7.03 46.95 -17.90
CA LYS A 152 -6.84 46.12 -16.70
C LYS A 152 -6.74 44.63 -17.00
N ASN A 153 -5.75 43.96 -16.41
CA ASN A 153 -5.86 42.54 -16.05
C ASN A 153 -4.91 42.22 -14.89
N THR A 154 -5.39 42.45 -13.67
CA THR A 154 -4.98 41.62 -12.53
C THR A 154 -5.39 40.19 -12.86
N SER A 155 -4.43 39.34 -13.23
CA SER A 155 -4.69 37.92 -13.44
C SER A 155 -5.09 37.29 -12.11
N PHE A 156 -6.39 37.19 -11.87
CA PHE A 156 -6.98 36.43 -10.78
C PHE A 156 -6.42 35.01 -10.86
N LEU A 157 -5.55 34.66 -9.91
CA LEU A 157 -5.04 33.31 -9.73
C LEU A 157 -6.23 32.39 -9.54
N SER A 158 -6.50 31.55 -10.54
CA SER A 158 -7.56 30.56 -10.47
C SER A 158 -7.16 29.50 -9.44
N PHE A 159 -7.76 29.57 -8.25
CA PHE A 159 -7.62 28.54 -7.22
C PHE A 159 -7.95 27.17 -7.83
N PRO A 160 -6.99 26.23 -7.91
CA PRO A 160 -7.25 24.94 -8.50
C PRO A 160 -8.05 24.08 -7.51
N ASN A 161 -9.37 24.00 -7.71
CA ASN A 161 -10.29 22.98 -7.18
C ASN A 161 -10.02 22.52 -5.71
N TYR A 162 -10.56 23.27 -4.74
CA TYR A 162 -10.42 23.06 -3.28
C TYR A 162 -10.63 21.60 -2.83
N TYR A 163 -11.64 20.91 -3.37
CA TYR A 163 -11.94 19.52 -3.05
C TYR A 163 -10.80 18.55 -3.40
N LYS A 164 -10.09 18.79 -4.51
CA LYS A 164 -8.99 17.94 -4.95
C LYS A 164 -7.76 18.11 -4.04
N TYR A 165 -7.50 19.34 -3.59
CA TYR A 165 -6.45 19.61 -2.61
C TYR A 165 -6.74 18.88 -1.30
N GLN A 166 -7.96 19.05 -0.76
CA GLN A 166 -8.39 18.38 0.46
C GLN A 166 -8.32 16.85 0.37
N LEU A 167 -8.68 16.27 -0.79
CA LEU A 167 -8.55 14.84 -1.03
C LEU A 167 -7.08 14.39 -1.03
N THR A 168 -6.20 15.13 -1.70
CA THR A 168 -4.77 14.78 -1.83
C THR A 168 -4.09 14.81 -0.45
N GLU A 169 -4.38 15.85 0.36
CA GLU A 169 -3.85 15.98 1.72
C GLU A 169 -4.35 14.86 2.66
N ARG A 170 -5.62 14.47 2.52
CA ARG A 170 -6.17 13.32 3.25
C ARG A 170 -5.49 12.01 2.86
N LEU A 171 -5.37 11.74 1.57
CA LEU A 171 -4.72 10.52 1.09
C LEU A 171 -3.25 10.46 1.53
N ASP A 172 -2.54 11.59 1.53
CA ASP A 172 -1.15 11.69 1.94
C ASP A 172 -0.98 11.42 3.45
N SER A 173 -1.79 12.08 4.29
CA SER A 173 -1.78 11.84 5.74
C SER A 173 -2.14 10.41 6.12
N TRP A 174 -3.08 9.77 5.41
CA TRP A 174 -3.39 8.36 5.60
C TRP A 174 -2.25 7.45 5.13
N SER A 175 -1.63 7.72 3.99
CA SER A 175 -0.49 6.95 3.47
C SER A 175 0.67 6.99 4.45
N TYR A 176 1.01 8.17 4.95
CA TYR A 176 2.05 8.34 5.96
C TYR A 176 1.78 7.53 7.24
N ARG A 177 0.54 7.57 7.76
CA ARG A 177 0.16 6.79 8.96
C ARG A 177 0.25 5.29 8.73
N VAL A 178 -0.24 4.81 7.60
CA VAL A 178 -0.24 3.37 7.27
C VAL A 178 1.19 2.86 7.05
N ILE A 179 2.04 3.63 6.37
CA ILE A 179 3.46 3.29 6.16
C ILE A 179 4.21 3.30 7.49
N SER A 180 4.01 4.33 8.32
CA SER A 180 4.63 4.41 9.65
C SER A 180 4.23 3.22 10.53
N LEU A 181 2.95 2.86 10.55
CA LEU A 181 2.49 1.65 11.23
C LEU A 181 3.17 0.40 10.66
N GLY A 182 3.21 0.23 9.34
CA GLY A 182 3.85 -0.92 8.72
C GLY A 182 5.33 -1.05 9.06
N PHE A 183 6.05 0.07 9.11
CA PHE A 183 7.45 0.08 9.53
C PHE A 183 7.63 -0.31 11.01
N THR A 184 6.78 0.21 11.91
CA THR A 184 6.81 -0.22 13.33
C THR A 184 6.50 -1.70 13.51
N LEU A 185 5.63 -2.26 12.67
CA LEU A 185 5.35 -3.70 12.72
C LEU A 185 6.54 -4.50 12.18
N LEU A 186 7.17 -4.02 11.11
CA LEU A 186 8.35 -4.63 10.52
C LEU A 186 9.53 -4.66 11.50
N THR A 187 9.75 -3.60 12.28
CA THR A 187 10.82 -3.59 13.30
C THR A 187 10.62 -4.67 14.35
N ILE A 188 9.40 -4.81 14.86
CA ILE A 188 9.03 -5.87 15.82
C ILE A 188 9.18 -7.25 15.17
N GLY A 189 8.82 -7.37 13.89
CA GLY A 189 9.00 -8.58 13.09
C GLY A 189 10.47 -9.01 13.01
N ILE A 190 11.39 -8.09 12.68
CA ILE A 190 12.83 -8.37 12.61
C ILE A 190 13.38 -8.76 13.99
N LEU A 191 13.02 -8.03 15.04
CA LEU A 191 13.45 -8.36 16.41
C LEU A 191 12.99 -9.77 16.83
N CYS A 192 11.72 -10.10 16.56
CA CYS A 192 11.18 -11.42 16.83
C CYS A 192 11.88 -12.51 15.99
N GLY A 193 12.30 -12.18 14.76
CA GLY A 193 13.06 -13.08 13.90
C GLY A 193 14.45 -13.39 14.45
N ALA A 194 15.16 -12.39 14.99
CA ALA A 194 16.45 -12.57 15.63
C ALA A 194 16.36 -13.48 16.88
N VAL A 195 15.31 -13.30 17.69
CA VAL A 195 15.07 -14.18 18.86
C VAL A 195 14.78 -15.61 18.42
N TRP A 196 13.97 -15.79 17.38
CA TRP A 196 13.73 -17.11 16.80
C TRP A 196 15.00 -17.76 16.24
N ALA A 197 15.85 -17.02 15.55
CA ALA A 197 17.10 -17.53 15.00
C ALA A 197 18.02 -18.10 16.11
N ASN A 198 18.06 -17.44 17.26
CA ASN A 198 18.81 -17.93 18.42
C ASN A 198 18.25 -19.25 18.97
N GLU A 199 16.93 -19.43 18.96
CA GLU A 199 16.28 -20.66 19.41
C GLU A 199 16.46 -21.82 18.41
N ALA A 200 16.43 -21.52 17.10
CA ALA A 200 16.53 -22.52 16.05
C ALA A 200 17.97 -22.95 15.73
N TRP A 201 18.91 -22.01 15.75
CA TRP A 201 20.29 -22.21 15.27
C TRP A 201 21.36 -21.89 16.33
N GLY A 202 20.99 -21.38 17.50
CA GLY A 202 21.93 -21.04 18.57
C GLY A 202 22.68 -19.72 18.38
N SER A 203 22.30 -18.91 17.38
CA SER A 203 22.84 -17.56 17.15
C SER A 203 21.73 -16.60 16.72
N TYR A 204 21.79 -15.36 17.20
CA TYR A 204 20.82 -14.31 16.84
C TYR A 204 20.92 -13.82 15.39
N TRP A 205 22.10 -13.97 14.77
CA TRP A 205 22.38 -13.44 13.44
C TRP A 205 23.51 -14.22 12.79
N ASN A 206 23.32 -14.63 11.53
CA ASN A 206 24.28 -15.46 10.81
C ASN A 206 24.84 -14.79 9.54
N TRP A 207 24.54 -13.50 9.32
CA TRP A 207 24.99 -12.73 8.15
C TRP A 207 24.62 -13.34 6.79
N ASP A 208 23.56 -14.16 6.76
CA ASP A 208 23.07 -14.71 5.52
C ASP A 208 22.56 -13.60 4.58
N PRO A 209 22.58 -13.79 3.25
CA PRO A 209 22.11 -12.77 2.31
C PRO A 209 20.71 -12.24 2.64
N LYS A 210 19.82 -13.10 3.15
CA LYS A 210 18.45 -12.72 3.50
C LYS A 210 18.40 -11.80 4.72
N GLU A 211 19.15 -12.13 5.76
CA GLU A 211 19.21 -11.34 7.00
C GLU A 211 19.89 -10.00 6.74
N THR A 212 21.01 -10.01 6.02
CA THR A 212 21.77 -8.80 5.68
C THR A 212 20.96 -7.81 4.85
N TRP A 213 20.24 -8.28 3.82
CA TRP A 213 19.36 -7.41 3.03
C TRP A 213 18.17 -6.89 3.85
N ALA A 214 17.62 -7.69 4.77
CA ALA A 214 16.58 -7.22 5.67
C ALA A 214 17.08 -6.08 6.58
N PHE A 215 18.30 -6.20 7.12
CA PHE A 215 18.92 -5.14 7.93
C PHE A 215 19.20 -3.87 7.11
N ILE A 216 19.80 -4.02 5.92
CA ILE A 216 20.11 -2.88 5.03
C ILE A 216 18.83 -2.12 4.67
N THR A 217 17.79 -2.83 4.23
CA THR A 217 16.52 -2.19 3.87
C THR A 217 15.87 -1.50 5.07
N TRP A 218 15.92 -2.12 6.25
CA TRP A 218 15.45 -1.50 7.48
C TRP A 218 16.23 -0.23 7.87
N THR A 219 17.55 -0.17 7.65
CA THR A 219 18.34 1.03 7.98
C THR A 219 18.14 2.21 7.02
N ILE A 220 17.75 1.94 5.77
CA ILE A 220 17.63 2.96 4.73
C ILE A 220 16.28 3.70 4.79
N PHE A 221 15.22 2.98 5.18
CA PHE A 221 13.84 3.48 5.18
C PHE A 221 13.39 3.92 6.58
#